data_AF-A0ABD0VLY5-F1
#
_entry.id   AF-A0ABD0VLY5-F1
#
_cell.length_a   1.000
_cell.length_b   1.000
_cell.length_c   1.000
_cell.angle_alpha   90.00
_cell.angle_beta   90.00
_cell.angle_gamma   90.00
#
_symmetry.space_group_name_H-M   'P 1'
#
loop_
_entity.id
_entity.type
_entity.pdbx_description
1 polymer ?
#
loop_
_entity_poly.entity_id
_entity_poly.type
_entity_poly.pdbx_seq_one_letter_code
_entity_poly.pdbx_strand_id
1 'polypeptide(L)'
;MEDDPACNADARHTCLKLELPSASERSKDSIFIRGTWFPSHFRLSITDGLHVWTCEGSDAEVRQRAEQWDQSVSEYVALAERYLGFQQPDSKYGFEDADKGQMRLSWTFEKQGTKLEWRWKCQPSSDSKQNIVEILDFLLDANIRLSEEVVRKTQSFEKLKVEAERCLSQSQAFSNEKAEFESAAYAKVCAMNAV
;
A
#
# COMPACT_ATOMS: atom_id res chain seq x y z
N MET A 1 -19.62 5.87 25.64
CA MET A 1 -18.21 6.24 25.45
C MET A 1 -18.17 6.79 24.04
N GLU A 2 -18.26 8.11 23.94
CA GLU A 2 -18.47 8.81 22.68
C GLU A 2 -17.18 8.74 21.85
N ASP A 3 -17.28 8.26 20.61
CA ASP A 3 -16.23 8.34 19.60
C ASP A 3 -15.95 9.82 19.33
N ASP A 4 -14.81 10.32 19.85
CA ASP A 4 -14.40 11.70 19.68
C ASP A 4 -13.95 11.92 18.21
N PRO A 5 -14.69 12.70 17.40
CA PRO A 5 -14.50 12.77 15.95
C PRO A 5 -13.15 13.38 15.54
N ALA A 6 -12.48 14.11 16.44
CA ALA A 6 -11.15 14.68 16.20
C ALA A 6 -10.06 13.60 16.10
N CYS A 7 -10.21 12.47 16.79
CA CYS A 7 -9.23 11.38 16.78
C CYS A 7 -9.29 10.54 15.49
N ASN A 8 -10.46 10.54 14.81
CA ASN A 8 -10.69 9.79 13.56
C ASN A 8 -10.17 10.50 12.31
N ALA A 9 -9.86 11.80 12.36
CA ALA A 9 -9.46 12.57 11.18
C ALA A 9 -8.09 12.17 10.61
N ASP A 10 -7.18 11.64 11.45
CA ASP A 10 -5.82 11.21 11.06
C ASP A 10 -5.67 9.69 10.90
N ALA A 11 -6.78 8.95 10.93
CA ALA A 11 -6.76 7.50 10.82
C ALA A 11 -6.47 7.07 9.37
N ARG A 12 -5.39 6.32 9.19
CA ARG A 12 -5.06 5.66 7.91
C ARG A 12 -5.71 4.28 7.88
N HIS A 13 -6.07 3.83 6.68
CA HIS A 13 -6.80 2.59 6.52
C HIS A 13 -6.11 1.71 5.47
N THR A 14 -5.99 0.42 5.78
CA THR A 14 -5.51 -0.58 4.83
C THR A 14 -6.47 -1.76 4.80
N CYS A 15 -6.48 -2.49 3.69
CA CYS A 15 -7.10 -3.81 3.64
C CYS A 15 -6.22 -4.75 2.81
N LEU A 16 -5.75 -5.81 3.44
CA LEU A 16 -4.89 -6.82 2.83
C LEU A 16 -5.66 -8.14 2.73
N LYS A 17 -5.69 -8.71 1.53
CA LYS A 17 -5.93 -10.14 1.35
C LYS A 17 -4.62 -10.87 1.62
N LEU A 18 -4.52 -11.52 2.77
CA LEU A 18 -3.33 -12.25 3.20
C LEU A 18 -3.46 -13.71 2.77
N GLU A 19 -2.50 -14.20 1.98
CA GLU A 19 -2.36 -15.62 1.69
C GLU A 19 -1.60 -16.30 2.83
N LEU A 20 -2.23 -17.30 3.46
CA LEU A 20 -1.60 -18.10 4.51
C LEU A 20 -0.94 -19.35 3.91
N PRO A 21 0.17 -19.82 4.50
CA PRO A 21 0.76 -21.10 4.11
C PRO A 21 -0.22 -22.23 4.45
N SER A 22 -0.81 -22.85 3.43
CA SER A 22 -1.80 -23.91 3.61
C SER A 22 -1.16 -25.19 4.16
N ALA A 23 -1.89 -25.89 5.04
CA ALA A 23 -1.55 -27.24 5.47
C ALA A 23 -1.86 -28.31 4.40
N SER A 24 -2.63 -27.97 3.35
CA SER A 24 -2.98 -28.90 2.26
C SER A 24 -3.01 -28.23 0.89
N GLU A 25 -2.38 -28.83 -0.12
CA GLU A 25 -2.21 -28.26 -1.47
C GLU A 25 -3.52 -27.97 -2.25
N ARG A 26 -4.70 -28.22 -1.67
CA ARG A 26 -6.00 -28.10 -2.37
C ARG A 26 -6.81 -26.85 -2.03
N SER A 27 -6.49 -26.11 -0.97
CA SER A 27 -7.08 -24.80 -0.68
C SER A 27 -6.00 -23.85 -0.14
N LYS A 28 -5.77 -22.74 -0.83
CA LYS A 28 -5.03 -21.62 -0.23
C LYS A 28 -5.97 -20.94 0.75
N ASP A 29 -5.73 -21.12 2.03
CA ASP A 29 -6.46 -20.38 3.05
C ASP A 29 -6.02 -18.92 2.96
N SER A 30 -6.99 -18.03 2.79
CA SER A 30 -6.73 -16.59 2.72
C SER A 30 -7.68 -15.86 3.64
N ILE A 31 -7.17 -14.86 4.34
CA ILE A 31 -7.95 -13.99 5.21
C ILE A 31 -7.86 -12.56 4.72
N PHE A 32 -8.88 -11.76 5.01
CA PHE A 32 -8.86 -10.32 4.80
C PHE A 32 -8.58 -9.63 6.13
N ILE A 33 -7.62 -8.72 6.14
CA ILE A 33 -7.23 -7.92 7.31
C ILE A 33 -7.46 -6.47 6.96
N ARG A 34 -8.46 -5.85 7.60
CA ARG A 34 -8.66 -4.39 7.58
C ARG A 34 -7.93 -3.79 8.79
N GLY A 35 -7.00 -2.89 8.52
CA GLY A 35 -6.30 -2.14 9.55
C GLY A 35 -6.77 -0.68 9.59
N THR A 36 -7.02 -0.17 10.78
CA THR A 36 -7.20 1.24 11.09
C THR A 36 -6.02 1.68 11.95
N TRP A 37 -5.22 2.60 11.43
CA TRP A 37 -3.92 2.98 11.96
C TRP A 37 -3.96 4.43 12.47
N PHE A 38 -3.74 4.59 13.77
CA PHE A 38 -3.61 5.88 14.42
C PHE A 38 -2.12 6.16 14.69
N PRO A 39 -1.73 7.39 15.09
CA PRO A 39 -0.34 7.67 15.41
C PRO A 39 0.26 6.82 16.54
N SER A 40 -0.56 6.37 17.50
CA SER A 40 -0.09 5.68 18.70
C SER A 40 -0.73 4.32 19.00
N HIS A 41 -1.77 3.95 18.25
CA HIS A 41 -2.54 2.73 18.46
C HIS A 41 -3.09 2.23 17.11
N PHE A 42 -3.67 1.04 17.11
CA PHE A 42 -4.30 0.51 15.91
C PHE A 42 -5.47 -0.40 16.26
N ARG A 43 -6.36 -0.60 15.27
CA ARG A 43 -7.44 -1.58 15.32
C ARG A 43 -7.39 -2.45 14.07
N LEU A 44 -7.50 -3.75 14.24
CA LEU A 44 -7.55 -4.73 13.16
C LEU A 44 -8.89 -5.46 13.21
N SER A 45 -9.49 -5.63 12.03
CA SER A 45 -10.62 -6.54 11.81
C SER A 45 -10.22 -7.56 10.76
N ILE A 46 -10.32 -8.84 11.11
CA ILE A 46 -9.80 -9.97 10.33
C ILE A 46 -10.97 -10.89 10.00
N THR A 47 -11.10 -11.35 8.76
CA THR A 47 -12.16 -12.30 8.37
C THR A 47 -11.65 -13.37 7.41
N ASP A 48 -12.17 -14.59 7.57
CA ASP A 48 -12.04 -15.70 6.62
C ASP A 48 -13.21 -15.76 5.61
N GLY A 49 -14.12 -14.77 5.66
CA GLY A 49 -15.36 -14.73 4.89
C GLY A 49 -16.59 -15.30 5.61
N LEU A 50 -16.42 -15.95 6.76
CA LEU A 50 -17.50 -16.51 7.57
C LEU A 50 -17.51 -15.95 8.99
N HIS A 51 -16.33 -15.88 9.61
CA HIS A 51 -16.11 -15.38 10.96
C HIS A 51 -15.29 -14.10 10.92
N VAL A 52 -15.35 -13.34 12.01
CA VAL A 52 -14.53 -12.15 12.20
C VAL A 52 -13.83 -12.20 13.53
N TRP A 53 -12.57 -11.78 13.54
CA TRP A 53 -11.79 -11.51 14.74
C TRP A 53 -11.34 -10.07 14.77
N THR A 54 -11.35 -9.46 15.94
CA THR A 54 -10.87 -8.09 16.14
C THR A 54 -9.67 -8.09 17.09
N CYS A 55 -8.76 -7.16 16.86
CA CYS A 55 -7.62 -6.92 17.73
C CYS A 55 -7.42 -5.41 17.84
N GLU A 56 -7.26 -4.92 19.06
CA GLU A 56 -6.96 -3.52 19.33
C GLU A 56 -5.63 -3.47 20.05
N GLY A 57 -4.68 -2.75 19.46
CA GLY A 57 -3.43 -2.42 20.13
C GLY A 57 -3.58 -1.07 20.79
N SER A 58 -3.97 -1.05 22.07
CA SER A 58 -4.15 0.19 22.82
C SER A 58 -2.83 0.97 22.93
N ASP A 59 -2.90 2.28 23.14
CA ASP A 59 -1.73 3.15 23.27
C ASP A 59 -0.72 2.64 24.33
N ALA A 60 -1.22 2.13 25.46
CA ALA A 60 -0.38 1.58 26.53
C ALA A 60 0.32 0.28 26.10
N GLU A 61 -0.39 -0.65 25.47
CA GLU A 61 0.17 -1.92 25.02
C GLU A 61 1.16 -1.73 23.87
N VAL A 62 0.84 -0.85 22.91
CA VAL A 62 1.72 -0.53 21.80
C VAL A 62 3.00 0.11 22.32
N ARG A 63 2.92 1.04 23.28
CA ARG A 63 4.11 1.62 23.92
C ARG A 63 4.98 0.57 24.59
N GLN A 64 4.37 -0.32 25.39
CA GLN A 64 5.10 -1.41 26.04
C GLN A 64 5.78 -2.34 25.03
N ARG A 65 5.12 -2.65 23.91
CA ARG A 65 5.68 -3.51 22.85
C ARG A 65 6.78 -2.83 22.05
N ALA A 66 6.64 -1.54 21.78
CA ALA A 66 7.64 -0.75 21.08
C ALA A 66 8.93 -0.65 21.92
N GLU A 67 8.80 -0.43 23.23
CA GLU A 67 9.92 -0.44 24.18
C GLU A 67 10.67 -1.77 24.19
N GLN A 68 9.97 -2.91 24.17
CA GLN A 68 10.60 -4.25 24.11
C GLN A 68 11.49 -4.45 22.89
N TRP A 69 11.25 -3.70 21.82
CA TRP A 69 11.97 -3.84 20.56
C TRP A 69 12.91 -2.67 20.29
N ASP A 70 13.12 -1.78 21.27
CA ASP A 70 13.89 -0.54 21.13
C ASP A 70 13.43 0.25 19.88
N GLN A 71 12.12 0.53 19.84
CA GLN A 71 11.47 1.33 18.80
C GLN A 71 10.63 2.43 19.42
N SER A 72 10.47 3.53 18.69
CA SER A 72 9.40 4.47 19.00
C SER A 72 8.03 3.86 18.69
N VAL A 73 7.00 4.37 19.35
CA VAL A 73 5.60 3.99 19.08
C VAL A 73 5.25 4.17 17.60
N SER A 74 5.65 5.29 17.01
CA SER A 74 5.39 5.59 15.59
C SER A 74 6.04 4.57 14.66
N GLU A 75 7.30 4.17 14.92
CA GLU A 75 7.98 3.14 14.14
C GLU A 75 7.31 1.77 14.28
N TYR A 76 6.86 1.41 15.48
CA TYR A 76 6.17 0.14 15.72
C TYR A 76 4.85 0.07 14.95
N VAL A 77 4.04 1.13 15.01
CA VAL A 77 2.77 1.20 14.28
C VAL A 77 3.01 1.23 12.77
N ALA A 78 3.97 2.02 12.29
CA ALA A 78 4.32 2.08 10.86
C ALA A 78 4.84 0.73 10.34
N LEU A 79 5.58 -0.03 11.16
CA LEU A 79 6.02 -1.38 10.83
C LEU A 79 4.81 -2.32 10.67
N ALA A 80 3.85 -2.28 11.59
CA ALA A 80 2.64 -3.07 11.49
C ALA A 80 1.79 -2.67 10.26
N GLU A 81 1.62 -1.36 10.02
CA GLU A 81 0.91 -0.81 8.86
C GLU A 81 1.55 -1.28 7.54
N ARG A 82 2.89 -1.30 7.46
CA ARG A 82 3.59 -1.78 6.27
C ARG A 82 3.35 -3.27 6.01
N TYR A 83 3.45 -4.11 7.03
CA TYR A 83 3.36 -5.57 6.89
C TYR A 83 1.92 -6.08 6.76
N LEU A 84 0.95 -5.34 7.27
CA LEU A 84 -0.48 -5.65 7.18
C LEU A 84 -1.23 -4.79 6.16
N GLY A 85 -0.58 -3.79 5.57
CA GLY A 85 -1.06 -3.08 4.39
C GLY A 85 -0.70 -3.80 3.09
N PHE A 86 0.48 -4.42 3.05
CA PHE A 86 0.95 -5.21 1.91
C PHE A 86 1.72 -6.43 2.39
N GLN A 87 1.32 -7.61 1.90
CA GLN A 87 2.01 -8.86 2.22
C GLN A 87 3.48 -8.79 1.77
N GLN A 88 4.41 -8.96 2.71
CA GLN A 88 5.84 -8.94 2.43
C GLN A 88 6.31 -10.34 1.99
N PRO A 89 7.04 -10.47 0.87
CA PRO A 89 7.40 -11.77 0.30
C PRO A 89 8.33 -12.61 1.20
N ASP A 90 9.24 -11.95 1.94
CA ASP A 90 10.23 -12.62 2.79
C ASP A 90 9.70 -12.93 4.22
N SER A 91 8.46 -12.54 4.50
CA SER A 91 7.82 -12.73 5.78
C SER A 91 7.00 -14.02 5.82
N LYS A 92 7.11 -14.76 6.92
CA LYS A 92 6.23 -15.89 7.21
C LYS A 92 5.06 -15.39 8.04
N TYR A 93 3.86 -15.48 7.49
CA TYR A 93 2.63 -15.10 8.17
C TYR A 93 1.93 -16.33 8.77
N GLY A 94 1.27 -16.14 9.90
CA GLY A 94 0.48 -17.15 10.60
C GLY A 94 -0.82 -16.57 11.13
N PHE A 95 -1.87 -17.39 11.10
CA PHE A 95 -3.15 -17.10 11.73
C PHE A 95 -3.70 -18.39 12.32
N GLU A 96 -3.41 -18.62 13.60
CA GLU A 96 -3.57 -19.92 14.25
C GLU A 96 -4.46 -19.80 15.50
N ASP A 97 -5.18 -20.88 15.85
CA ASP A 97 -6.00 -20.91 17.06
C ASP A 97 -5.12 -20.76 18.33
N ALA A 98 -5.54 -19.86 19.21
CA ALA A 98 -4.83 -19.46 20.42
C ALA A 98 -5.59 -19.80 21.72
N ASP A 99 -6.55 -20.73 21.65
CA ASP A 99 -7.52 -21.16 22.66
C ASP A 99 -8.84 -20.37 22.67
N LYS A 100 -9.96 -21.06 22.94
CA LYS A 100 -11.34 -20.53 23.05
C LYS A 100 -11.82 -19.72 21.84
N GLY A 101 -11.41 -20.11 20.63
CA GLY A 101 -11.76 -19.42 19.39
C GLY A 101 -11.05 -18.07 19.18
N GLN A 102 -10.13 -17.72 20.08
CA GLN A 102 -9.20 -16.61 19.85
C GLN A 102 -8.21 -17.06 18.79
N MET A 103 -7.84 -16.13 17.90
CA MET A 103 -6.82 -16.38 16.88
C MET A 103 -5.57 -15.59 17.21
N ARG A 104 -4.41 -16.09 16.80
CA ARG A 104 -3.14 -15.38 16.89
C ARG A 104 -2.69 -15.01 15.50
N LEU A 105 -2.67 -13.71 15.22
CA LEU A 105 -2.03 -13.17 14.03
C LEU A 105 -0.53 -13.02 14.31
N SER A 106 0.30 -13.56 13.42
CA SER A 106 1.75 -13.38 13.49
C SER A 106 2.39 -13.17 12.13
N TRP A 107 3.53 -12.49 12.14
CA TRP A 107 4.44 -12.47 11.00
C TRP A 107 5.89 -12.27 11.43
N THR A 108 6.82 -12.73 10.59
CA THR A 108 8.26 -12.55 10.84
C THR A 108 8.82 -11.35 10.11
N PHE A 109 9.75 -10.63 10.72
CA PHE A 109 10.50 -9.57 10.06
C PHE A 109 11.95 -9.57 10.54
N GLU A 110 12.83 -8.92 9.79
CA GLU A 110 14.24 -8.80 10.15
C GLU A 110 14.56 -7.36 10.60
N LYS A 111 15.27 -7.24 11.71
CA LYS A 111 15.80 -5.96 12.22
C LYS A 111 17.25 -6.17 12.64
N GLN A 112 18.17 -5.42 12.02
CA GLN A 112 19.61 -5.44 12.34
C GLN A 112 20.22 -6.87 12.32
N GLY A 113 19.85 -7.70 11.33
CA GLY A 113 20.34 -9.08 11.21
C GLY A 113 19.64 -10.08 12.14
N THR A 114 18.68 -9.65 12.95
CA THR A 114 17.90 -10.51 13.85
C THR A 114 16.50 -10.72 13.31
N LYS A 115 16.09 -11.99 13.20
CA LYS A 115 14.73 -12.36 12.83
C LYS A 115 13.82 -12.31 14.06
N LEU A 116 12.83 -11.42 14.01
CA LEU A 116 11.82 -11.22 15.04
C LEU A 116 10.46 -11.70 14.53
N GLU A 117 9.53 -11.89 15.46
CA GLU A 117 8.14 -12.27 15.14
C GLU A 117 7.16 -11.37 15.89
N TRP A 118 6.36 -10.64 15.12
CA TRP A 118 5.25 -9.84 15.61
C TRP A 118 4.07 -10.76 15.88
N ARG A 119 3.43 -10.64 17.04
CA ARG A 119 2.33 -11.52 17.45
C ARG A 119 1.28 -10.77 18.25
N TRP A 120 0.03 -10.85 17.80
CA TRP A 120 -1.11 -10.30 18.51
C TRP A 120 -2.27 -11.30 18.59
N LYS A 121 -3.00 -11.24 19.71
CA LYS A 121 -4.19 -12.05 19.92
C LYS A 121 -5.42 -11.30 19.42
N CYS A 122 -6.27 -12.00 18.70
CA CYS A 122 -7.49 -11.50 18.09
C CYS A 122 -8.67 -12.24 18.72
N GLN A 123 -9.65 -11.48 19.20
CA GLN A 123 -10.85 -12.03 19.83
C GLN A 123 -11.95 -12.21 18.79
N PRO A 124 -12.81 -13.24 18.90
CA PRO A 124 -14.01 -13.32 18.08
C PRO A 124 -14.84 -12.03 18.18
N SER A 125 -15.29 -11.52 17.04
CA SER A 125 -16.19 -10.37 17.01
C SER A 125 -17.57 -10.76 17.52
N SER A 126 -18.17 -9.89 18.35
CA SER A 126 -19.57 -10.02 18.78
C SER A 126 -20.57 -9.81 17.64
N ASP A 127 -20.19 -9.08 16.60
CA ASP A 127 -21.00 -8.83 15.40
C ASP A 127 -20.20 -9.08 14.12
N SER A 128 -20.05 -10.37 13.78
CA SER A 128 -19.32 -10.76 12.58
C SER A 128 -19.95 -10.24 11.30
N LYS A 129 -21.29 -10.12 11.24
CA LYS A 129 -21.98 -9.68 10.02
C LYS A 129 -21.68 -8.21 9.73
N GLN A 130 -21.82 -7.34 10.74
CA GLN A 130 -21.55 -5.93 10.57
C GLN A 130 -20.08 -5.69 10.18
N ASN A 131 -19.13 -6.36 10.82
CA ASN A 131 -17.72 -6.21 10.47
C ASN A 131 -17.39 -6.69 9.05
N ILE A 132 -18.03 -7.78 8.57
CA ILE A 132 -17.86 -8.24 7.19
C ILE A 132 -18.38 -7.17 6.22
N VAL A 133 -19.56 -6.61 6.48
CA VAL A 133 -20.13 -5.53 5.66
C VAL A 133 -19.17 -4.35 5.60
N GLU A 134 -18.62 -3.91 6.72
CA GLU A 134 -17.67 -2.79 6.74
C GLU A 134 -16.36 -3.06 5.97
N ILE A 135 -15.86 -4.31 6.00
CA ILE A 135 -14.70 -4.70 5.19
C ILE A 135 -15.06 -4.67 3.70
N LEU A 136 -16.24 -5.18 3.33
CA LEU A 136 -16.71 -5.18 1.94
C LEU A 136 -16.96 -3.77 1.42
N ASP A 137 -17.63 -2.91 2.19
CA ASP A 137 -17.86 -1.50 1.85
C ASP A 137 -16.54 -0.78 1.62
N PHE A 138 -15.55 -0.96 2.50
CA PHE A 138 -14.21 -0.40 2.32
C PHE A 138 -13.56 -0.86 1.00
N LEU A 139 -13.65 -2.16 0.68
CA LEU A 139 -13.08 -2.71 -0.55
C LEU A 139 -13.80 -2.20 -1.80
N LEU A 140 -15.13 -2.07 -1.76
CA LEU A 140 -15.93 -1.55 -2.86
C LEU A 140 -15.66 -0.07 -3.11
N ASP A 141 -15.61 0.75 -2.07
CA ASP A 141 -15.28 2.17 -2.18
C ASP A 141 -13.87 2.38 -2.74
N ALA A 142 -12.90 1.59 -2.25
CA ALA A 142 -11.54 1.61 -2.79
C ALA A 142 -11.51 1.21 -4.27
N ASN A 143 -12.29 0.20 -4.66
CA ASN A 143 -12.37 -0.26 -6.05
C ASN A 143 -12.97 0.80 -6.99
N ILE A 144 -14.04 1.47 -6.58
CA ILE A 144 -14.66 2.57 -7.34
C ILE A 144 -13.65 3.69 -7.55
N ARG A 145 -13.01 4.16 -6.48
CA ARG A 145 -12.01 5.25 -6.54
C ARG A 145 -10.81 4.88 -7.41
N LEU A 146 -10.29 3.66 -7.29
CA LEU A 146 -9.17 3.19 -8.12
C LEU A 146 -9.57 3.11 -9.59
N SER A 147 -10.78 2.67 -9.89
CA SER A 147 -11.28 2.58 -11.27
C SER A 147 -11.38 3.97 -11.91
N GLU A 148 -11.90 4.96 -11.18
CA GLU A 148 -11.94 6.36 -11.63
C GLU A 148 -10.53 6.96 -11.83
N GLU A 149 -9.61 6.71 -10.89
CA GLU A 149 -8.21 7.14 -10.97
C GLU A 149 -7.51 6.58 -12.20
N VAL A 150 -7.69 5.28 -12.49
CA VAL A 150 -7.10 4.62 -13.65
C VAL A 150 -7.61 5.23 -14.95
N VAL A 151 -8.91 5.46 -15.07
CA VAL A 151 -9.49 6.11 -16.26
C VAL A 151 -8.89 7.50 -16.46
N ARG A 152 -8.86 8.32 -15.41
CA ARG A 152 -8.32 9.68 -15.49
C ARG A 152 -6.83 9.69 -15.84
N LYS A 153 -6.01 8.88 -15.16
CA LYS A 153 -4.56 8.82 -15.45
C LYS A 153 -4.27 8.31 -16.86
N THR A 154 -5.03 7.35 -17.35
CA THR A 154 -4.90 6.83 -18.72
C THR A 154 -5.17 7.94 -19.74
N GLN A 155 -6.26 8.71 -19.56
CA GLN A 155 -6.57 9.84 -20.45
C GLN A 155 -5.49 10.93 -20.42
N SER A 156 -4.97 11.27 -19.23
CA SER A 156 -3.87 12.24 -19.11
C SER A 156 -2.58 11.74 -19.75
N PHE A 157 -2.26 10.45 -19.61
CA PHE A 157 -1.10 9.83 -20.22
C PHE A 157 -1.16 9.87 -21.74
N GLU A 158 -2.30 9.53 -22.35
CA GLU A 158 -2.46 9.59 -23.80
C GLU A 158 -2.34 11.02 -24.35
N LYS A 159 -2.88 12.02 -23.64
CA LYS A 159 -2.69 13.44 -24.01
C LYS A 159 -1.21 13.84 -24.00
N LEU A 160 -0.49 13.46 -22.95
CA LEU A 160 0.93 13.76 -22.81
C LEU A 160 1.76 13.07 -23.89
N LYS A 161 1.41 11.82 -24.23
CA LYS A 161 2.07 11.07 -25.31
C LYS A 161 1.91 11.75 -26.67
N VAL A 162 0.70 12.18 -27.02
CA VAL A 162 0.44 12.91 -28.28
C VAL A 162 1.21 14.22 -28.33
N GLU A 163 1.30 14.93 -27.21
CA GLU A 163 2.09 16.18 -27.13
C GLU A 163 3.59 15.92 -27.29
N ALA A 164 4.12 14.86 -26.65
CA ALA A 164 5.51 14.47 -26.80
C ALA A 164 5.87 14.08 -28.25
N GLU A 165 4.99 13.35 -28.94
CA GLU A 165 5.16 12.99 -30.36
C GLU A 165 5.16 14.23 -31.26
N ARG A 166 4.29 15.21 -30.97
CA ARG A 166 4.27 16.50 -31.69
C ARG A 166 5.56 17.28 -31.49
N CYS A 167 6.03 17.40 -30.24
CA CYS A 167 7.29 18.07 -29.92
C CYS A 167 8.49 17.39 -30.60
N LEU A 168 8.52 16.05 -30.63
CA LEU A 168 9.56 15.30 -31.33
C LEU A 168 9.57 15.61 -32.83
N SER A 169 8.39 15.62 -33.45
CA SER A 169 8.24 15.91 -34.88
C SER A 169 8.69 17.34 -35.21
N GLN A 170 8.31 18.32 -34.38
CA GLN A 170 8.74 19.71 -34.54
C GLN A 170 10.26 19.86 -34.35
N SER A 171 10.85 19.19 -33.37
CA SER A 171 12.30 19.23 -33.13
C SER A 171 13.10 18.63 -34.29
N GLN A 172 12.60 17.56 -34.91
CA GLN A 172 13.23 16.94 -36.07
C GLN A 172 13.18 17.88 -37.29
N ALA A 173 12.02 18.49 -37.54
CA ALA A 173 11.86 19.47 -38.61
C ALA A 173 12.81 20.67 -38.43
N PHE A 174 12.84 21.26 -37.23
CA PHE A 174 13.74 22.38 -36.92
C PHE A 174 15.23 22.01 -37.06
N SER A 175 15.62 20.79 -36.66
CA SER A 175 16.99 20.33 -36.82
C SER A 175 17.39 20.22 -38.30
N ASN A 176 16.48 19.76 -39.16
CA ASN A 176 16.73 19.66 -40.60
C ASN A 176 16.84 21.04 -41.24
N GLU A 177 15.89 21.95 -40.94
CA GLU A 177 15.91 23.33 -41.42
C GLU A 177 17.19 24.06 -41.00
N LYS A 178 17.65 23.84 -39.77
CA LYS A 178 18.91 24.39 -39.27
C LYS A 178 20.11 23.87 -40.08
N ALA A 179 20.17 22.56 -40.35
CA ALA A 179 21.26 21.98 -41.14
C ALA A 179 21.29 22.51 -42.58
N GLU A 180 20.12 22.68 -43.20
CA GLU A 180 19.98 23.29 -44.53
C GLU A 180 20.45 24.75 -44.54
N PHE A 181 20.03 25.53 -43.54
CA PHE A 181 20.44 26.91 -43.37
C PHE A 181 21.96 27.05 -43.16
N GLU A 182 22.53 26.25 -42.27
CA GLU A 182 23.98 26.25 -42.00
C GLU A 182 24.77 25.94 -43.28
N SER A 183 24.37 24.90 -44.03
CA SER A 183 24.99 24.54 -45.31
C SER A 183 24.98 25.69 -46.31
N ALA A 184 23.82 26.34 -46.50
CA ALA A 184 23.68 27.47 -47.40
C ALA A 184 24.53 28.68 -46.98
N ALA A 185 24.57 28.97 -45.67
CA ALA A 185 25.38 30.06 -45.12
C ALA A 185 26.88 29.81 -45.31
N TYR A 186 27.36 28.61 -44.98
CA TYR A 186 28.77 28.24 -45.16
C TYR A 186 29.19 28.30 -46.64
N ALA A 187 28.37 27.77 -47.56
CA ALA A 187 28.65 27.84 -48.99
C ALA A 187 28.80 29.30 -49.47
N LYS A 188 27.94 30.20 -49.00
CA LYS A 188 28.01 31.63 -49.35
C LYS A 188 29.28 32.30 -48.81
N VAL A 189 29.67 32.01 -47.57
CA VAL A 189 30.91 32.52 -46.97
C VAL A 189 32.13 32.03 -47.75
N CYS A 190 32.19 30.75 -48.10
CA CYS A 190 33.27 30.19 -48.92
C CYS A 190 33.37 30.88 -50.29
N ALA A 191 32.23 31.17 -50.93
CA ALA A 191 32.22 31.89 -52.21
C ALA A 191 32.72 33.34 -52.09
N MET A 192 32.47 34.03 -50.96
CA MET A 192 32.95 35.39 -50.73
C MET A 192 34.45 35.45 -50.43
N ASN A 193 35.01 34.44 -49.78
CA ASN A 193 36.44 34.36 -49.44
C ASN A 193 37.33 33.82 -50.58
N ALA A 194 36.72 33.39 -51.70
CA ALA A 194 37.44 32.86 -52.87
C ALA A 194 37.72 33.93 -53.96
N VAL A 195 37.41 35.20 -53.67
CA VAL A 195 37.69 36.40 -54.48
C VAL A 195 38.79 37.20 -53.81
#